data_AF-A0A814GRD5-F1
#
_entry.id   AF-A0A814GRD5-F1
#
_cell.length_a   1.000
_cell.length_b   1.000
_cell.length_c   1.000
_cell.angle_alpha   90.00
_cell.angle_beta   90.00
_cell.angle_gamma   90.00
#
_symmetry.space_group_name_H-M   'P 1'
#
loop_
_entity.id
_entity.type
_entity.pdbx_description
1 polymer ?
#
loop_
_entity_poly.entity_id
_entity_poly.type
_entity_poly.pdbx_seq_one_letter_code
_entity_poly.pdbx_strand_id
1 'polypeptide(L)'
;MNLNGKLSDILDNLIFCVESSLISQGEKGEIIAKLILINAIDNCVNLSRDNKNQFSQFSKITSVGHFIQSLYGKCLENCGNDQNNWTCKSLDKTCCIKMVNKQIGKKAKFLLDGLINFNHFTKPDSYMNHVNLISALKRSAAISCKLHQKAIDFVIPVTMDRNNFDSISIVMVQVKLENKPTEPTATTALHGISPKMFKNLSANVPYLMLFMQLGGEDAYVNDIKSHKGTKRQELDKQAIIYSQGISEKIFPNLKGKIDEKLQAFSLADRKLFKADSGNEKSKIYNVLRYSLRKNK
;
A
#
# COMPACT_ATOMS: atom_id res chain seq x y z
N MET A 1 19.73 -14.29 -1.92
CA MET A 1 18.51 -15.04 -2.31
C MET A 1 17.82 -14.26 -3.41
N ASN A 2 17.58 -14.84 -4.58
CA ASN A 2 16.97 -14.14 -5.72
C ASN A 2 15.44 -14.01 -5.51
N LEU A 3 15.02 -12.91 -4.84
CA LEU A 3 13.62 -12.62 -4.51
C LEU A 3 12.73 -12.51 -5.75
N ASN A 4 13.28 -12.04 -6.87
CA ASN A 4 12.55 -11.92 -8.12
C ASN A 4 12.08 -13.28 -8.65
N GLY A 5 12.86 -14.34 -8.46
CA GLY A 5 12.47 -15.71 -8.81
C GLY A 5 11.32 -16.22 -7.95
N LYS A 6 11.43 -16.09 -6.62
CA LYS A 6 10.36 -16.54 -5.70
C LYS A 6 9.05 -15.76 -5.86
N LEU A 7 9.14 -14.45 -6.06
CA LEU A 7 7.96 -13.62 -6.30
C LEU A 7 7.27 -14.01 -7.60
N SER A 8 8.05 -14.32 -8.65
CA SER A 8 7.56 -14.82 -9.92
C SER A 8 6.74 -16.10 -9.73
N ASP A 9 7.24 -17.09 -8.99
CA ASP A 9 6.55 -18.37 -8.77
C ASP A 9 5.25 -18.21 -7.96
N ILE A 10 5.26 -17.32 -6.96
CA ILE A 10 4.05 -16.98 -6.18
C ILE A 10 3.00 -16.33 -7.08
N LEU A 11 3.41 -15.42 -7.96
CA LEU A 11 2.52 -14.74 -8.89
C LEU A 11 1.89 -15.72 -9.89
N ASP A 12 2.65 -16.68 -10.40
CA ASP A 12 2.14 -17.67 -11.35
C ASP A 12 1.07 -18.56 -10.71
N ASN A 13 1.30 -19.03 -9.48
CA ASN A 13 0.29 -19.78 -8.71
C ASN A 13 -0.97 -18.93 -8.42
N LEU A 14 -0.79 -17.64 -8.10
CA LEU A 14 -1.91 -16.74 -7.85
C LEU A 14 -2.75 -16.51 -9.12
N ILE A 15 -2.11 -16.28 -10.27
CA ILE A 15 -2.77 -16.13 -11.56
C ILE A 15 -3.60 -17.38 -11.87
N PHE A 16 -3.05 -18.57 -11.65
CA PHE A 16 -3.78 -19.83 -11.81
C PHE A 16 -5.02 -19.95 -10.89
N CYS A 17 -4.87 -19.64 -9.60
CA CYS A 17 -5.99 -19.63 -8.64
C CYS A 17 -7.09 -18.62 -9.01
N VAL A 18 -6.71 -17.55 -9.71
CA VAL A 18 -7.64 -16.54 -10.21
C VAL A 18 -8.38 -17.00 -11.45
N GLU A 19 -7.69 -17.63 -12.40
CA GLU A 19 -8.34 -18.21 -13.58
C GLU A 19 -9.38 -19.27 -13.19
N SER A 20 -9.21 -19.92 -12.02
CA SER A 20 -10.21 -20.83 -11.45
C SER A 20 -11.35 -20.14 -10.68
N SER A 21 -11.44 -18.80 -10.70
CA SER A 21 -12.48 -17.96 -10.05
C SER A 21 -12.55 -18.07 -8.52
N LEU A 22 -11.43 -18.39 -7.85
CA LEU A 22 -11.42 -18.61 -6.39
C LEU A 22 -11.21 -17.34 -5.56
N ILE A 23 -10.82 -16.22 -6.17
CA ILE A 23 -10.44 -14.98 -5.48
C ILE A 23 -11.25 -13.81 -6.04
N SER A 24 -11.87 -13.03 -5.16
CA SER A 24 -12.65 -11.85 -5.56
C SER A 24 -11.77 -10.69 -6.05
N GLN A 25 -12.36 -9.77 -6.82
CA GLN A 25 -11.66 -8.58 -7.31
C GLN A 25 -11.07 -7.70 -6.19
N GLY A 26 -11.76 -7.58 -5.06
CA GLY A 26 -11.25 -6.84 -3.89
C GLY A 26 -10.01 -7.50 -3.29
N GLU A 27 -10.07 -8.81 -3.07
CA GLU A 27 -8.95 -9.59 -2.54
C GLU A 27 -7.72 -9.56 -3.45
N LYS A 28 -7.91 -9.54 -4.77
CA LYS A 28 -6.80 -9.35 -5.72
C LYS A 28 -6.09 -8.02 -5.53
N GLY A 29 -6.86 -6.94 -5.41
CA GLY A 29 -6.31 -5.61 -5.17
C GLY A 29 -5.47 -5.61 -3.90
N GLU A 30 -6.04 -6.15 -2.82
CA GLU A 30 -5.32 -6.30 -1.56
C GLU A 30 -4.03 -7.12 -1.69
N ILE A 31 -4.04 -8.24 -2.40
CA ILE A 31 -2.84 -9.07 -2.64
C ILE A 31 -1.77 -8.29 -3.40
N ILE A 32 -2.12 -7.62 -4.51
CA ILE A 32 -1.19 -6.82 -5.30
C ILE A 32 -0.56 -5.74 -4.42
N ALA A 33 -1.37 -5.01 -3.66
CA ALA A 33 -0.89 -3.96 -2.77
C ALA A 33 0.03 -4.52 -1.68
N LYS A 34 -0.29 -5.66 -1.06
CA LYS A 34 0.61 -6.33 -0.09
C LYS A 34 1.98 -6.64 -0.69
N LEU A 35 2.01 -7.18 -1.90
CA LEU A 35 3.26 -7.50 -2.60
C LEU A 35 4.08 -6.23 -2.91
N ILE A 36 3.44 -5.17 -3.37
CA ILE A 36 4.09 -3.87 -3.61
C ILE A 36 4.68 -3.30 -2.31
N LEU A 37 3.90 -3.29 -1.22
CA LEU A 37 4.31 -2.73 0.07
C LEU A 37 5.45 -3.55 0.71
N ILE A 38 5.38 -4.89 0.65
CA ILE A 38 6.45 -5.78 1.13
C ILE A 38 7.74 -5.57 0.32
N ASN A 39 7.62 -5.52 -1.00
CA ASN A 39 8.79 -5.28 -1.86
C ASN A 39 9.41 -3.89 -1.57
N ALA A 40 8.60 -2.87 -1.30
CA ALA A 40 9.08 -1.54 -0.93
C ALA A 40 9.85 -1.53 0.40
N ILE A 41 9.33 -2.17 1.45
CA ILE A 41 10.01 -2.24 2.75
C ILE A 41 11.30 -3.08 2.68
N ASP A 42 11.27 -4.21 1.95
CA ASP A 42 12.46 -5.05 1.74
C ASP A 42 13.58 -4.27 1.03
N ASN A 43 13.23 -3.45 0.04
CA ASN A 43 14.22 -2.63 -0.66
C ASN A 43 14.84 -1.55 0.25
N CYS A 44 14.08 -0.95 1.16
CA CYS A 44 14.67 -0.05 2.18
C CYS A 44 15.71 -0.80 3.03
N VAL A 45 15.34 -1.98 3.51
CA VAL A 45 16.16 -2.81 4.39
C VAL A 45 17.43 -3.32 3.71
N ASN A 46 17.37 -3.55 2.39
CA ASN A 46 18.49 -4.01 1.59
C ASN A 46 19.48 -2.88 1.26
N LEU A 47 19.02 -1.64 1.07
CA LEU A 47 19.88 -0.48 0.82
C LEU A 47 20.77 -0.14 2.02
N SER A 48 20.34 -0.46 3.25
CA SER A 48 21.14 -0.24 4.47
C SER A 48 22.19 -1.32 4.75
N ARG A 49 22.47 -2.24 3.81
CA ARG A 49 23.35 -3.42 4.01
C ARG A 49 24.85 -3.13 3.99
N ASP A 50 25.28 -1.91 3.74
CA ASP A 50 26.71 -1.58 3.73
C ASP A 50 27.39 -1.64 5.12
N ASN A 51 26.60 -1.78 6.20
CA ASN A 51 27.13 -1.98 7.55
C ASN A 51 27.07 -3.47 7.99
N LYS A 52 28.26 -4.09 8.10
CA LYS A 52 28.59 -5.52 8.27
C LYS A 52 28.00 -6.28 9.49
N ASN A 53 27.04 -5.75 10.23
CA ASN A 53 26.49 -6.45 11.41
C ASN A 53 25.24 -7.28 11.03
N GLN A 54 25.48 -8.53 10.61
CA GLN A 54 24.46 -9.46 10.12
C GLN A 54 23.48 -9.97 11.20
N PHE A 55 23.70 -9.72 12.50
CA PHE A 55 22.89 -10.31 13.58
C PHE A 55 21.66 -9.49 13.99
N SER A 56 21.51 -8.24 13.55
CA SER A 56 20.35 -7.38 13.90
C SER A 56 19.24 -7.36 12.85
N GLN A 57 19.25 -8.29 11.89
CA GLN A 57 18.35 -8.29 10.71
C GLN A 57 16.85 -8.20 11.05
N PHE A 58 16.43 -8.69 12.22
CA PHE A 58 15.04 -8.66 12.69
C PHE A 58 14.60 -7.33 13.31
N SER A 59 15.47 -6.33 13.36
CA SER A 59 15.24 -5.01 13.98
C SER A 59 15.41 -3.84 12.99
N LYS A 60 15.39 -4.13 11.67
CA LYS A 60 15.63 -3.14 10.63
C LYS A 60 14.41 -2.25 10.40
N ILE A 61 14.26 -1.33 11.34
CA ILE A 61 13.35 -0.21 11.29
C ILE A 61 13.85 0.77 10.21
N THR A 62 12.95 1.31 9.39
CA THR A 62 13.25 2.39 8.43
C THR A 62 12.37 3.60 8.70
N SER A 63 12.76 4.77 8.21
CA SER A 63 11.87 5.94 8.30
C SER A 63 10.74 5.88 7.26
N VAL A 64 9.62 6.52 7.56
CA VAL A 64 8.48 6.66 6.64
C VAL A 64 8.93 7.34 5.33
N GLY A 65 9.80 8.36 5.41
CA GLY A 65 10.32 9.03 4.22
C GLY A 65 11.14 8.09 3.32
N HIS A 66 12.00 7.25 3.90
CA HIS A 66 12.75 6.24 3.14
C HIS A 66 11.82 5.19 2.52
N PHE A 67 10.77 4.79 3.25
CA PHE A 67 9.75 3.89 2.74
C PHE A 67 8.97 4.46 1.56
N ILE A 68 8.53 5.73 1.65
CA ILE A 68 7.85 6.42 0.55
C ILE A 68 8.76 6.51 -0.67
N GLN A 69 10.04 6.85 -0.49
CA GLN A 69 11.00 6.91 -1.59
C GLN A 69 11.29 5.56 -2.22
N SER A 70 11.29 4.48 -1.43
CA SER A 70 11.40 3.13 -1.98
C SER A 70 10.14 2.78 -2.75
N LEU A 71 8.96 3.06 -2.18
CA LEU A 71 7.68 2.76 -2.80
C LEU A 71 7.46 3.51 -4.12
N TYR A 72 7.66 4.83 -4.14
CA TYR A 72 7.33 5.71 -5.28
C TYR A 72 8.54 6.24 -6.05
N GLY A 73 9.76 5.90 -5.63
CA GLY A 73 10.98 6.45 -6.19
C GLY A 73 11.41 7.77 -5.56
N LYS A 74 12.64 8.15 -5.90
CA LYS A 74 13.19 9.48 -5.63
C LYS A 74 13.04 10.32 -6.89
N CYS A 75 12.61 11.57 -6.74
CA CYS A 75 12.77 12.53 -7.82
C CYS A 75 14.26 12.85 -8.04
N LEU A 76 14.58 13.57 -9.13
CA LEU A 76 15.94 14.03 -9.47
C LEU A 76 16.57 14.91 -8.36
N GLU A 77 17.76 15.46 -8.65
CA GLU A 77 18.64 16.18 -7.72
C GLU A 77 17.93 16.94 -6.59
N ASN A 78 18.38 16.71 -5.35
CA ASN A 78 17.85 17.29 -4.12
C ASN A 78 16.43 16.82 -3.73
N CYS A 79 16.13 15.53 -3.95
CA CYS A 79 15.00 14.87 -3.28
C CYS A 79 15.15 14.98 -1.75
N GLY A 80 14.04 15.12 -1.03
CA GLY A 80 14.06 15.24 0.43
C GLY A 80 14.59 13.96 1.10
N ASN A 81 15.45 14.08 2.08
CA ASN A 81 16.06 12.99 2.85
C ASN A 81 16.26 13.43 4.32
N ASP A 82 16.72 12.52 5.16
CA ASP A 82 17.03 12.79 6.57
C ASP A 82 18.04 13.95 6.76
N GLN A 83 19.07 14.03 5.92
CA GLN A 83 20.10 15.07 5.99
C GLN A 83 19.58 16.48 5.68
N ASN A 84 18.56 16.61 4.82
CA ASN A 84 17.96 17.89 4.45
C ASN A 84 16.59 18.13 5.10
N ASN A 85 16.30 17.46 6.22
CA ASN A 85 15.04 17.57 6.95
C ASN A 85 13.81 17.29 6.07
N TRP A 86 13.93 16.33 5.16
CA TRP A 86 12.91 15.93 4.20
C TRP A 86 12.45 17.04 3.26
N THR A 87 13.28 18.05 3.03
CA THR A 87 12.93 19.17 2.16
C THR A 87 13.31 18.87 0.72
N CYS A 88 12.30 18.75 -0.16
CA CYS A 88 12.54 18.51 -1.58
C CYS A 88 12.57 19.83 -2.37
N LYS A 89 13.65 20.09 -3.11
CA LYS A 89 13.80 21.27 -3.99
C LYS A 89 13.50 20.98 -5.46
N SER A 90 13.23 19.72 -5.81
CA SER A 90 12.95 19.34 -7.20
C SER A 90 11.72 20.05 -7.76
N LEU A 91 11.75 20.36 -9.05
CA LEU A 91 10.62 20.89 -9.80
C LEU A 91 9.53 19.84 -10.03
N ASP A 92 9.87 18.56 -9.87
CA ASP A 92 8.95 17.45 -10.03
C ASP A 92 7.77 17.55 -9.06
N LYS A 93 6.57 17.64 -9.64
CA LYS A 93 5.30 17.72 -8.89
C LYS A 93 4.82 16.35 -8.41
N THR A 94 5.35 15.27 -8.98
CA THR A 94 5.02 13.88 -8.62
C THR A 94 5.82 13.37 -7.41
N CYS A 95 6.82 14.14 -6.95
CA CYS A 95 7.60 13.80 -5.77
C CYS A 95 6.73 13.69 -4.51
N CYS A 96 6.58 12.47 -4.00
CA CYS A 96 5.75 12.17 -2.83
C CYS A 96 6.22 12.90 -1.56
N ILE A 97 7.53 13.07 -1.35
CA ILE A 97 8.05 13.86 -0.22
C ILE A 97 7.58 15.31 -0.30
N LYS A 98 7.57 15.90 -1.52
CA LYS A 98 7.07 17.25 -1.74
C LYS A 98 5.56 17.35 -1.50
N MET A 99 4.79 16.34 -1.92
CA MET A 99 3.34 16.26 -1.64
C MET A 99 3.06 16.27 -0.15
N VAL A 100 3.73 15.41 0.62
CA VAL A 100 3.56 15.35 2.09
C VAL A 100 3.91 16.70 2.73
N ASN A 101 5.06 17.30 2.37
CA ASN A 101 5.45 18.62 2.89
C ASN A 101 4.42 19.71 2.58
N LYS A 102 3.85 19.72 1.37
CA LYS A 102 2.84 20.70 0.96
C LYS A 102 1.55 20.56 1.76
N GLN A 103 1.14 19.33 2.08
CA GLN A 103 -0.15 19.06 2.73
C GLN A 103 -0.12 19.30 4.25
N ILE A 104 0.95 18.89 4.95
CA ILE A 104 1.01 18.98 6.43
C ILE A 104 2.12 19.91 6.96
N GLY A 105 2.82 20.62 6.07
CA GLY A 105 3.78 21.68 6.40
C GLY A 105 4.86 21.23 7.38
N LYS A 106 5.02 21.97 8.48
CA LYS A 106 6.05 21.71 9.50
C LYS A 106 5.96 20.32 10.14
N LYS A 107 4.78 19.68 10.13
CA LYS A 107 4.60 18.33 10.67
C LYS A 107 5.10 17.23 9.74
N ALA A 108 5.40 17.55 8.49
CA ALA A 108 5.92 16.59 7.52
C ALA A 108 7.22 15.94 7.98
N LYS A 109 8.18 16.75 8.47
CA LYS A 109 9.44 16.23 9.02
C LYS A 109 9.18 15.17 10.09
N PHE A 110 8.27 15.47 11.03
CA PHE A 110 7.94 14.57 12.12
C PHE A 110 7.37 13.24 11.60
N LEU A 111 6.41 13.29 10.66
CA LEU A 111 5.86 12.08 10.02
C LEU A 111 6.93 11.28 9.25
N LEU A 112 7.78 11.96 8.48
CA LEU A 112 8.75 11.33 7.57
C LEU A 112 9.97 10.76 8.32
N ASP A 113 10.31 11.33 9.47
CA ASP A 113 11.28 10.77 10.44
C ASP A 113 10.69 9.61 11.24
N GLY A 114 9.36 9.49 11.29
CA GLY A 114 8.65 8.39 11.94
C GLY A 114 9.14 7.04 11.42
N LEU A 115 9.14 6.05 12.30
CA LEU A 115 9.81 4.78 12.11
C LEU A 115 8.79 3.66 11.88
N ILE A 116 8.98 2.90 10.81
CA ILE A 116 8.15 1.74 10.47
C ILE A 116 8.97 0.47 10.48
N ASN A 117 8.28 -0.62 10.80
CA ASN A 117 8.85 -1.96 10.76
C ASN A 117 7.73 -2.96 10.48
N PHE A 118 7.73 -3.54 9.29
CA PHE A 118 6.88 -4.68 8.98
C PHE A 118 7.50 -5.60 7.93
N ASN A 119 7.21 -6.90 8.02
CA ASN A 119 7.61 -7.90 7.02
C ASN A 119 6.47 -8.88 6.66
N HIS A 120 5.31 -8.73 7.29
CA HIS A 120 4.12 -9.51 7.01
C HIS A 120 2.85 -8.73 7.37
N PHE A 121 1.70 -9.26 6.96
CA PHE A 121 0.39 -8.75 7.33
C PHE A 121 -0.31 -9.72 8.27
N THR A 122 -0.95 -9.20 9.31
CA THR A 122 -1.80 -9.94 10.24
C THR A 122 -3.24 -9.49 10.08
N LYS A 123 -4.19 -10.41 10.15
CA LYS A 123 -5.63 -10.09 10.09
C LYS A 123 -6.25 -10.34 11.46
N PRO A 124 -6.58 -9.30 12.23
CA PRO A 124 -7.22 -9.46 13.53
C PRO A 124 -8.69 -9.84 13.34
N ASP A 125 -9.22 -10.65 14.27
CA ASP A 125 -10.63 -11.00 14.31
C ASP A 125 -11.53 -9.85 14.85
N SER A 126 -10.88 -8.88 15.51
CA SER A 126 -11.48 -7.70 16.13
C SER A 126 -11.40 -6.45 15.24
N TYR A 127 -12.28 -5.48 15.49
CA TYR A 127 -12.21 -4.14 14.89
C TYR A 127 -10.97 -3.36 15.33
N MET A 128 -10.51 -2.42 14.51
CA MET A 128 -9.26 -1.67 14.73
C MET A 128 -9.17 -0.89 16.04
N ASN A 129 -10.31 -0.48 16.63
CA ASN A 129 -10.35 0.22 17.91
C ASN A 129 -9.98 -0.69 19.10
N HIS A 130 -9.91 -1.99 18.87
CA HIS A 130 -9.45 -2.99 19.83
C HIS A 130 -8.05 -3.53 19.52
N VAL A 131 -7.53 -3.26 18.31
CA VAL A 131 -6.22 -3.76 17.87
C VAL A 131 -5.10 -2.92 18.46
N ASN A 132 -4.20 -3.56 19.19
CA ASN A 132 -3.04 -2.88 19.79
C ASN A 132 -1.94 -2.64 18.73
N LEU A 133 -1.83 -1.41 18.25
CA LEU A 133 -0.84 -1.01 17.24
C LEU A 133 0.61 -1.17 17.71
N ILE A 134 0.88 -0.94 19.00
CA ILE A 134 2.23 -1.13 19.58
C ILE A 134 2.63 -2.60 19.49
N SER A 135 1.69 -3.50 19.77
CA SER A 135 1.93 -4.94 19.67
C SER A 135 2.19 -5.39 18.23
N ALA A 136 1.51 -4.79 17.25
CA ALA A 136 1.77 -5.06 15.83
C ALA A 136 3.16 -4.56 15.40
N LEU A 137 3.53 -3.34 15.80
CA LEU A 137 4.84 -2.76 15.52
C LEU A 137 6.00 -3.61 16.10
N LYS A 138 5.89 -4.04 17.37
CA LYS A 138 6.90 -4.89 18.04
C LYS A 138 7.07 -6.25 17.35
N ARG A 139 6.03 -6.75 16.68
CA ARG A 139 6.06 -8.01 15.92
C ARG A 139 6.43 -7.81 14.45
N SER A 140 6.78 -6.60 14.02
CA SER A 140 7.03 -6.30 12.61
C SER A 140 5.82 -6.65 11.73
N ALA A 141 4.61 -6.34 12.18
CA ALA A 141 3.37 -6.67 11.49
C ALA A 141 2.64 -5.41 11.02
N ALA A 142 2.28 -5.39 9.73
CA ALA A 142 1.19 -4.57 9.24
C ALA A 142 -0.15 -5.29 9.53
N ILE A 143 -1.23 -4.53 9.55
CA ILE A 143 -2.56 -5.04 9.86
C ILE A 143 -3.41 -5.01 8.59
N SER A 144 -3.98 -6.15 8.23
CA SER A 144 -5.03 -6.30 7.23
C SER A 144 -6.36 -6.12 7.93
N CYS A 145 -7.09 -5.07 7.58
CA CYS A 145 -8.40 -4.79 8.18
C CYS A 145 -9.39 -5.95 7.91
N LYS A 146 -10.40 -6.04 8.77
CA LYS A 146 -11.47 -7.02 8.60
C LYS A 146 -12.26 -6.70 7.33
N LEU A 147 -12.78 -7.75 6.68
CA LEU A 147 -13.69 -7.59 5.55
C LEU A 147 -14.86 -6.67 5.94
N HIS A 148 -15.28 -5.81 5.02
CA HIS A 148 -16.33 -4.81 5.20
C HIS A 148 -16.00 -3.68 6.18
N GLN A 149 -14.78 -3.61 6.73
CA GLN A 149 -14.34 -2.38 7.38
C GLN A 149 -14.26 -1.28 6.32
N LYS A 150 -15.14 -0.29 6.44
CA LYS A 150 -15.22 0.79 5.46
C LYS A 150 -13.93 1.63 5.51
N ALA A 151 -13.51 2.07 4.33
CA ALA A 151 -12.45 3.06 4.08
C ALA A 151 -10.99 2.60 4.10
N ILE A 152 -10.59 1.57 4.84
CA ILE A 152 -9.16 1.21 5.00
C ILE A 152 -8.96 -0.30 4.90
N ASP A 153 -8.02 -0.70 4.07
CA ASP A 153 -7.68 -2.11 3.84
C ASP A 153 -6.44 -2.51 4.66
N PHE A 154 -5.44 -1.64 4.78
CA PHE A 154 -4.25 -1.88 5.62
C PHE A 154 -3.90 -0.74 6.56
N VAL A 155 -3.27 -1.10 7.68
CA VAL A 155 -2.65 -0.18 8.62
C VAL A 155 -1.23 -0.63 8.90
N ILE A 156 -0.28 0.25 8.67
CA ILE A 156 1.13 0.07 9.01
C ILE A 156 1.43 0.97 10.22
N PRO A 157 1.69 0.40 11.40
CA PRO A 157 2.06 1.18 12.58
C PRO A 157 3.36 1.95 12.36
N VAL A 158 3.41 3.17 12.88
CA VAL A 158 4.60 4.04 12.85
C VAL A 158 4.88 4.46 14.29
N THR A 159 6.11 4.29 14.77
CA THR A 159 6.53 4.93 16.04
C THR A 159 7.23 6.25 15.77
N MET A 160 6.91 7.25 16.57
CA MET A 160 7.57 8.56 16.50
C MET A 160 8.83 8.64 17.37
N ASP A 161 9.04 7.66 18.24
CA ASP A 161 10.18 7.58 19.14
C ASP A 161 10.66 6.13 19.26
N ARG A 162 11.91 5.89 18.85
CA ARG A 162 12.52 4.56 18.87
C ARG A 162 12.57 3.96 20.28
N ASN A 163 12.69 4.80 21.29
CA ASN A 163 12.86 4.39 22.68
C ASN A 163 11.52 4.30 23.40
N ASN A 164 10.48 4.96 22.88
CA ASN A 164 9.17 4.99 23.49
C ASN A 164 8.02 4.80 22.48
N PHE A 165 7.24 3.73 22.68
CA PHE A 165 6.08 3.43 21.87
C PHE A 165 4.78 4.14 22.29
N ASP A 166 4.85 5.12 23.21
CA ASP A 166 3.69 5.92 23.63
C ASP A 166 3.16 6.87 22.53
N SER A 167 4.02 7.21 21.57
CA SER A 167 3.68 8.07 20.44
C SER A 167 3.62 7.25 19.14
N ILE A 168 2.41 6.89 18.74
CA ILE A 168 2.14 6.08 17.55
C ILE A 168 1.41 6.92 16.51
N SER A 169 1.96 6.90 15.30
CA SER A 169 1.30 7.29 14.05
C SER A 169 0.93 6.04 13.24
N ILE A 170 0.33 6.24 12.08
CA ILE A 170 0.00 5.18 11.13
C ILE A 170 0.22 5.63 9.69
N VAL A 171 0.56 4.67 8.84
CA VAL A 171 0.29 4.73 7.40
C VAL A 171 -0.94 3.89 7.12
N MET A 172 -2.02 4.51 6.68
CA MET A 172 -3.22 3.84 6.21
C MET A 172 -3.10 3.57 4.72
N VAL A 173 -3.59 2.42 4.28
CA VAL A 173 -3.64 2.07 2.86
C VAL A 173 -5.06 1.71 2.49
N GLN A 174 -5.55 2.33 1.42
CA GLN A 174 -6.79 1.97 0.77
C GLN A 174 -6.50 1.53 -0.65
N VAL A 175 -7.07 0.41 -1.03
CA VAL A 175 -6.83 -0.26 -2.30
C VAL A 175 -8.13 -0.33 -3.08
N LYS A 176 -8.03 0.03 -4.35
CA LYS A 176 -9.13 -0.04 -5.31
C LYS A 176 -8.63 -0.72 -6.58
N LEU A 177 -9.47 -1.58 -7.13
CA LEU A 177 -9.16 -2.33 -8.36
C LEU A 177 -10.18 -2.03 -9.47
N GLU A 178 -10.52 -0.75 -9.65
CA GLU A 178 -11.49 -0.28 -10.65
C GLU A 178 -10.77 0.21 -11.93
N ASN A 179 -11.34 -0.08 -13.10
CA ASN A 179 -10.73 0.26 -14.40
C ASN A 179 -10.84 1.69 -14.81
N LYS A 180 -12.02 2.24 -14.56
CA LYS A 180 -12.37 3.60 -14.92
C LYS A 180 -12.61 4.33 -13.62
N PRO A 181 -11.56 4.46 -12.78
CA PRO A 181 -11.72 5.10 -11.50
C PRO A 181 -12.07 6.56 -11.70
N THR A 182 -12.86 7.08 -10.77
CA THR A 182 -12.95 8.53 -10.59
C THR A 182 -11.81 8.93 -9.66
N GLU A 183 -11.07 9.97 -10.02
CA GLU A 183 -10.00 10.48 -9.15
C GLU A 183 -10.59 10.84 -7.78
N PRO A 184 -10.02 10.29 -6.68
CA PRO A 184 -10.55 10.53 -5.36
C PRO A 184 -10.32 11.99 -4.95
N THR A 185 -11.33 12.58 -4.33
CA THR A 185 -11.17 13.82 -3.57
C THR A 185 -10.66 13.51 -2.16
N ALA A 186 -10.16 14.51 -1.44
CA ALA A 186 -9.76 14.33 -0.05
C ALA A 186 -10.95 13.84 0.80
N THR A 187 -12.15 14.35 0.53
CA THR A 187 -13.36 13.92 1.26
C THR A 187 -13.69 12.46 1.00
N THR A 188 -13.55 11.96 -0.25
CA THR A 188 -13.88 10.57 -0.58
C THR A 188 -12.82 9.59 -0.09
N ALA A 189 -11.53 9.95 -0.18
CA ALA A 189 -10.43 9.14 0.36
C ALA A 189 -10.53 8.97 1.89
N LEU A 190 -11.11 9.97 2.57
CA LEU A 190 -11.22 10.00 4.04
C LEU A 190 -12.59 9.61 4.56
N HIS A 191 -13.53 9.30 3.67
CA HIS A 191 -14.90 9.04 4.06
C HIS A 191 -14.96 7.83 4.99
N GLY A 192 -15.43 8.04 6.24
CA GLY A 192 -15.55 6.98 7.24
C GLY A 192 -14.28 6.72 8.05
N ILE A 193 -13.21 7.49 7.85
CA ILE A 193 -11.99 7.42 8.67
C ILE A 193 -12.13 8.37 9.87
N SER A 194 -11.91 7.84 11.08
CA SER A 194 -11.83 8.64 12.30
C SER A 194 -10.62 8.19 13.13
N PRO A 195 -9.85 9.11 13.76
CA PRO A 195 -8.77 8.74 14.67
C PRO A 195 -9.21 7.79 15.79
N LYS A 196 -10.48 7.86 16.23
CA LYS A 196 -11.06 6.97 17.25
C LYS A 196 -11.18 5.51 16.80
N MET A 197 -11.01 5.24 15.51
CA MET A 197 -10.97 3.87 14.98
C MET A 197 -9.72 3.11 15.41
N PHE A 198 -8.70 3.78 15.95
CA PHE A 198 -7.41 3.17 16.26
C PHE A 198 -7.10 3.25 17.74
N LYS A 199 -6.84 2.11 18.35
CA LYS A 199 -6.27 2.07 19.70
C LYS A 199 -4.82 2.57 19.62
N ASN A 200 -4.39 3.33 20.64
CA ASN A 200 -3.03 3.84 20.77
C ASN A 200 -2.62 4.94 19.77
N LEU A 201 -3.47 5.33 18.80
CA LEU A 201 -3.16 6.43 17.90
C LEU A 201 -3.14 7.76 18.68
N SER A 202 -2.03 8.46 18.64
CA SER A 202 -1.84 9.70 19.37
C SER A 202 -2.60 10.85 18.70
N ALA A 203 -3.49 11.53 19.43
CA ALA A 203 -4.43 12.51 18.87
C ALA A 203 -3.78 13.69 18.12
N ASN A 204 -2.52 14.02 18.41
CA ASN A 204 -1.81 15.17 17.85
C ASN A 204 -0.71 14.80 16.84
N VAL A 205 -0.61 13.52 16.48
CA VAL A 205 0.45 13.04 15.61
C VAL A 205 -0.06 13.00 14.16
N PRO A 206 0.73 13.52 13.19
CA PRO A 206 0.36 13.44 11.79
C PRO A 206 0.38 12.00 11.29
N TYR A 207 -0.38 11.69 10.25
CA TYR A 207 -0.47 10.35 9.66
C TYR A 207 -0.56 10.41 8.13
N LEU A 208 -0.25 9.30 7.49
CA LEU A 208 -0.21 9.16 6.03
C LEU A 208 -1.34 8.26 5.54
N MET A 209 -1.95 8.62 4.43
CA MET A 209 -2.86 7.78 3.66
C MET A 209 -2.25 7.50 2.28
N LEU A 210 -2.18 6.23 1.92
CA LEU A 210 -1.84 5.76 0.59
C LEU A 210 -3.12 5.28 -0.09
N PHE A 211 -3.60 6.03 -1.07
CA PHE A 211 -4.75 5.62 -1.89
C PHE A 211 -4.22 4.99 -3.18
N MET A 212 -4.34 3.67 -3.28
CA MET A 212 -3.79 2.86 -4.37
C MET A 212 -4.90 2.38 -5.30
N GLN A 213 -5.09 3.08 -6.41
CA GLN A 213 -6.01 2.71 -7.48
C GLN A 213 -5.32 1.81 -8.51
N LEU A 214 -5.23 0.52 -8.21
CA LEU A 214 -4.42 -0.44 -8.95
C LEU A 214 -5.10 -1.00 -10.21
N GLY A 215 -6.38 -0.70 -10.42
CA GLY A 215 -7.12 -1.16 -11.60
C GLY A 215 -7.08 -0.20 -12.79
N GLY A 216 -6.63 1.04 -12.58
CA GLY A 216 -6.64 2.06 -13.63
C GLY A 216 -5.63 1.78 -14.73
N GLU A 217 -5.98 2.16 -15.97
CA GLU A 217 -5.12 1.98 -17.15
C GLU A 217 -3.94 2.95 -17.14
N ASP A 218 -4.19 4.21 -16.78
CA ASP A 218 -3.13 5.21 -16.68
C ASP A 218 -2.30 5.03 -15.41
N ALA A 219 -0.99 5.20 -15.57
CA ALA A 219 -0.01 5.07 -14.51
C ALA A 219 0.52 6.43 -14.04
N TYR A 220 0.13 6.89 -12.86
CA TYR A 220 0.60 8.17 -12.30
C TYR A 220 0.47 8.27 -10.77
N VAL A 221 1.16 9.26 -10.21
CA VAL A 221 1.03 9.69 -8.80
C VAL A 221 0.59 11.14 -8.79
N ASN A 222 -0.42 11.46 -7.98
CA ASN A 222 -0.95 12.82 -7.89
C ASN A 222 -1.18 13.26 -6.44
N ASP A 223 -1.18 14.58 -6.28
CA ASP A 223 -1.59 15.27 -5.07
C ASP A 223 -3.12 15.41 -5.05
N ILE A 224 -3.79 14.89 -4.03
CA ILE A 224 -5.24 15.08 -3.88
C ILE A 224 -5.49 16.50 -3.37
N LYS A 225 -6.16 17.32 -4.18
CA LYS A 225 -6.56 18.68 -3.78
C LYS A 225 -7.45 18.63 -2.54
N SER A 226 -6.99 19.20 -1.41
CA SER A 226 -7.85 19.46 -0.26
C SER A 226 -8.96 20.43 -0.67
N HIS A 227 -10.23 20.06 -0.52
CA HIS A 227 -11.34 20.99 -0.75
C HIS A 227 -11.38 22.06 0.37
N LYS A 228 -11.64 23.31 -0.04
CA LYS A 228 -11.92 24.44 0.85
C LYS A 228 -13.27 24.21 1.54
N GLY A 229 -13.32 23.39 2.58
CA GLY A 229 -14.58 23.11 3.29
C GLY A 229 -14.49 22.04 4.39
N THR A 230 -13.48 21.16 4.35
CA THR A 230 -13.22 20.22 5.43
C THR A 230 -12.68 20.98 6.65
N LYS A 231 -13.12 20.61 7.86
CA LYS A 231 -12.68 21.25 9.13
C LYS A 231 -11.15 21.35 9.15
N ARG A 232 -10.63 22.58 9.08
CA ARG A 232 -9.22 22.95 8.88
C ARG A 232 -8.24 22.21 9.82
N GLN A 233 -8.69 21.83 11.02
CA GLN A 233 -7.86 21.22 12.05
C GLN A 233 -7.40 19.77 11.77
N GLU A 234 -8.18 18.96 11.04
CA GLU A 234 -7.78 17.57 10.71
C GLU A 234 -6.89 17.51 9.46
N LEU A 235 -7.08 18.45 8.52
CA LEU A 235 -6.27 18.52 7.29
C LEU A 235 -4.79 18.77 7.59
N ASP A 236 -4.47 19.57 8.61
CA ASP A 236 -3.09 19.88 8.98
C ASP A 236 -2.34 18.71 9.64
N LYS A 237 -2.98 17.54 9.82
CA LYS A 237 -2.38 16.33 10.39
C LYS A 237 -2.30 15.20 9.36
N GLN A 238 -2.94 15.35 8.21
CA GLN A 238 -3.06 14.25 7.27
C GLN A 238 -2.40 14.56 5.93
N ALA A 239 -1.50 13.67 5.53
CA ALA A 239 -1.02 13.60 4.17
C ALA A 239 -1.69 12.45 3.41
N ILE A 240 -1.99 12.65 2.14
CA ILE A 240 -2.54 11.66 1.22
C ILE A 240 -1.67 11.62 -0.04
N ILE A 241 -1.22 10.42 -0.40
CA ILE A 241 -0.61 10.15 -1.70
C ILE A 241 -1.60 9.31 -2.50
N TYR A 242 -1.99 9.81 -3.67
CA TYR A 242 -2.80 9.06 -4.63
C TYR A 242 -1.93 8.49 -5.72
N SER A 243 -2.07 7.20 -5.98
CA SER A 243 -1.41 6.52 -7.09
C SER A 243 -2.43 5.70 -7.86
N GLN A 244 -2.38 5.78 -9.19
CA GLN A 244 -3.22 5.02 -10.10
C GLN A 244 -2.36 4.19 -11.04
N GLY A 245 -2.72 2.92 -11.22
CA GLY A 245 -2.04 1.97 -12.11
C GLY A 245 -1.03 1.09 -11.38
N ILE A 246 -0.57 0.04 -12.07
CA ILE A 246 0.53 -0.82 -11.64
C ILE A 246 1.63 -0.69 -12.68
N SER A 247 2.71 0.01 -12.39
CA SER A 247 3.80 0.22 -13.35
C SER A 247 5.08 0.57 -12.61
N GLU A 248 6.23 0.21 -13.19
CA GLU A 248 7.54 0.70 -12.73
C GLU A 248 7.65 2.23 -12.69
N LYS A 249 6.84 2.96 -13.48
CA LYS A 249 6.79 4.44 -13.45
C LYS A 249 6.29 4.99 -12.12
N ILE A 250 5.42 4.24 -11.45
CA ILE A 250 4.84 4.60 -10.14
C ILE A 250 5.61 3.92 -9.04
N PHE A 251 5.92 2.64 -9.23
CA PHE A 251 6.56 1.77 -8.25
C PHE A 251 7.88 1.26 -8.83
N PRO A 252 8.98 2.04 -8.78
CA PRO A 252 10.25 1.70 -9.43
C PRO A 252 10.89 0.39 -8.94
N ASN A 253 10.39 -0.14 -7.83
CA ASN A 253 10.78 -1.43 -7.28
C ASN A 253 10.16 -2.62 -8.00
N LEU A 254 9.16 -2.43 -8.85
CA LEU A 254 8.57 -3.48 -9.69
C LEU A 254 9.40 -3.70 -10.96
N LYS A 255 10.71 -3.89 -10.81
CA LYS A 255 11.62 -4.09 -11.95
C LYS A 255 11.37 -5.42 -12.64
N GLY A 256 11.61 -5.45 -13.96
CA GLY A 256 11.45 -6.65 -14.78
C GLY A 256 9.99 -7.01 -14.99
N LYS A 257 9.68 -8.29 -15.22
CA LYS A 257 8.30 -8.74 -15.57
C LYS A 257 7.30 -8.75 -14.41
N ILE A 258 7.64 -8.17 -13.26
CA ILE A 258 6.78 -8.23 -12.07
C ILE A 258 5.55 -7.35 -12.26
N ASP A 259 5.71 -6.14 -12.81
CA ASP A 259 4.59 -5.25 -13.08
C ASP A 259 3.63 -5.85 -14.13
N GLU A 260 4.15 -6.42 -15.22
CA GLU A 260 3.37 -7.16 -16.23
C GLU A 260 2.56 -8.30 -15.60
N LYS A 261 3.16 -9.08 -14.70
CA LYS A 261 2.47 -10.17 -13.99
C LYS A 261 1.39 -9.64 -13.05
N LEU A 262 1.65 -8.57 -12.32
CA LEU A 262 0.67 -7.94 -11.42
C LEU A 262 -0.48 -7.30 -12.21
N GLN A 263 -0.20 -6.69 -13.36
CA GLN A 263 -1.21 -6.21 -14.29
C GLN A 263 -2.04 -7.37 -14.86
N ALA A 264 -1.40 -8.45 -15.31
CA ALA A 264 -2.11 -9.63 -15.81
C ALA A 264 -3.03 -10.21 -14.72
N PHE A 265 -2.52 -10.30 -13.49
CA PHE A 265 -3.28 -10.76 -12.32
C PHE A 265 -4.48 -9.85 -12.01
N SER A 266 -4.33 -8.53 -12.12
CA SER A 266 -5.44 -7.59 -11.92
C SER A 266 -6.56 -7.75 -12.97
N LEU A 267 -6.22 -8.25 -14.16
CA LEU A 267 -7.13 -8.42 -15.29
C LEU A 267 -7.74 -9.83 -15.43
N ALA A 268 -7.19 -10.85 -14.77
CA ALA A 268 -7.41 -12.25 -15.13
C ALA A 268 -8.88 -12.76 -15.08
N ASP A 269 -9.79 -12.18 -14.29
CA ASP A 269 -11.23 -12.58 -14.34
C ASP A 269 -11.92 -12.11 -15.62
N ARG A 270 -11.42 -11.04 -16.24
CA ARG A 270 -12.13 -10.39 -17.35
C ARG A 270 -12.00 -11.14 -18.65
N LYS A 271 -10.92 -11.91 -18.80
CA LYS A 271 -10.66 -12.69 -20.01
C LYS A 271 -11.60 -13.90 -20.11
N LEU A 272 -12.01 -14.47 -18.97
CA LEU A 272 -12.95 -15.60 -18.93
C LEU A 272 -14.38 -15.21 -19.32
N PHE A 273 -14.82 -13.98 -19.05
CA PHE A 273 -16.15 -13.49 -19.44
C PHE A 273 -16.20 -12.78 -20.80
N LYS A 274 -15.04 -12.51 -21.41
CA LYS A 274 -14.93 -11.94 -22.77
C LYS A 274 -14.59 -12.98 -23.85
N ALA A 275 -14.48 -14.26 -23.50
CA ALA A 275 -14.44 -15.31 -24.50
C ALA A 275 -15.81 -15.35 -25.19
N ASP A 276 -15.83 -14.94 -26.46
CA ASP A 276 -16.99 -14.83 -27.34
C ASP A 276 -18.09 -15.84 -27.02
N SER A 277 -19.31 -15.33 -26.88
CA SER A 277 -20.58 -16.06 -26.83
C SER A 277 -20.86 -16.93 -28.07
N GLY A 278 -19.86 -17.23 -28.90
CA GLY A 278 -19.93 -18.01 -30.12
C GLY A 278 -19.04 -19.26 -30.16
N ASN A 279 -18.23 -19.56 -29.14
CA ASN A 279 -17.30 -20.70 -29.20
C ASN A 279 -17.62 -21.81 -28.17
N GLU A 280 -17.82 -23.03 -28.67
CA GLU A 280 -18.25 -24.22 -27.90
C GLU A 280 -17.36 -24.58 -26.69
N LYS A 281 -16.14 -24.04 -26.62
CA LYS A 281 -15.24 -24.19 -25.47
C LYS A 281 -15.80 -23.59 -24.15
N SER A 282 -16.75 -22.66 -24.22
CA SER A 282 -17.45 -22.12 -23.05
C SER A 282 -18.38 -23.15 -22.37
N LYS A 283 -18.93 -24.12 -23.13
CA LYS A 283 -19.78 -25.18 -22.56
C LYS A 283 -18.98 -26.15 -21.68
N ILE A 284 -17.74 -26.45 -22.03
CA ILE A 284 -16.88 -27.40 -21.30
C ILE A 284 -16.59 -26.87 -19.87
N TYR A 285 -16.40 -25.56 -19.72
CA TYR A 285 -16.11 -24.97 -18.41
C TYR A 285 -17.33 -24.94 -17.48
N ASN A 286 -18.55 -24.75 -18.02
CA ASN A 286 -19.79 -24.85 -17.24
C ASN A 286 -20.13 -26.31 -16.84
N VAL A 287 -19.73 -27.30 -17.64
CA VAL A 287 -19.95 -28.73 -17.35
C VAL A 287 -19.06 -29.21 -16.19
N LEU A 288 -17.80 -28.77 -16.11
CA LEU A 288 -16.91 -29.12 -14.99
C LEU A 288 -17.38 -28.55 -13.64
N ARG A 289 -18.04 -27.39 -13.64
CA ARG A 289 -18.59 -26.79 -12.41
C ARG A 289 -19.86 -27.49 -11.91
N TYR A 290 -20.60 -28.15 -12.80
CA TYR A 290 -21.80 -28.92 -12.45
C TYR A 290 -21.48 -30.36 -12.01
N SER A 291 -20.41 -30.99 -12.52
CA SER A 291 -20.05 -32.36 -12.11
C SER A 291 -19.48 -32.40 -10.68
N LEU A 292 -18.75 -31.36 -10.24
CA LEU A 292 -18.19 -31.27 -8.89
C LEU A 292 -19.22 -30.98 -7.78
N ARG A 293 -20.47 -30.68 -8.14
CA ARG A 293 -21.58 -30.48 -7.17
C ARG A 293 -22.49 -31.70 -6.99
N LYS A 294 -22.35 -32.74 -7.82
CA LYS A 294 -23.16 -33.96 -7.70
C LYS A 294 -22.49 -35.10 -6.90
N ASN A 295 -21.27 -34.90 -6.42
CA ASN A 295 -20.56 -35.85 -5.55
C ASN A 295 -20.39 -35.31 -4.13
N LYS A 296 -21.47 -34.80 -3.54
CA LYS A 296 -21.63 -34.62 -2.09
C LYS A 296 -23.05 -34.99 -1.70
#